data_AF-A0A5J4EDK4-F1
#
_entry.id   AF-A0A5J4EDK4-F1
#
_cell.length_a   1.000
_cell.length_b   1.000
_cell.length_c   1.000
_cell.angle_alpha   90.00
_cell.angle_beta   90.00
_cell.angle_gamma   90.00
#
_symmetry.space_group_name_H-M   'P 1'
#
loop_
_entity.id
_entity.type
_entity.pdbx_description
1 polymer ?
#
loop_
_entity_poly.entity_id
_entity_poly.type
_entity_poly.pdbx_seq_one_letter_code
_entity_poly.pdbx_strand_id
1 'polypeptide(L)'
;MISASPDRFDSLQLIQLTLSLLKKQDAVIPLELQEAFMSILGQARDLIHDPHAAMVGNVDLKPEAIALALMMKREADLADSIELITTFDDIEPQTVDSVLSYIESRVAS
;
A
#
# COMPACT_ATOMS: atom_id res chain seq x y z
N MET A 1 11.41 2.45 -30.25
CA MET A 1 11.62 2.55 -28.79
C MET A 1 10.33 3.10 -28.19
N ILE A 2 9.45 2.24 -27.70
CA ILE A 2 8.25 2.68 -26.99
C ILE A 2 8.65 2.76 -25.52
N SER A 3 8.59 3.98 -24.98
CA SER A 3 8.79 4.27 -23.57
C SER A 3 7.65 3.61 -22.80
N ALA A 4 7.84 2.38 -22.34
CA ALA A 4 7.04 1.80 -21.30
C ALA A 4 7.36 2.59 -20.02
N SER A 5 6.59 3.64 -19.76
CA SER A 5 6.42 4.05 -18.37
C SER A 5 5.74 2.84 -17.73
N PRO A 6 6.37 2.13 -16.77
CA PRO A 6 5.65 1.07 -16.08
C PRO A 6 4.42 1.73 -15.49
N ASP A 7 3.24 1.25 -15.86
CA ASP A 7 1.99 1.73 -15.30
C ASP A 7 2.13 1.60 -13.79
N ARG A 8 2.32 2.74 -13.09
CA ARG A 8 2.56 2.78 -11.64
C ARG A 8 1.42 2.11 -10.84
N PHE A 9 0.33 1.83 -11.53
CA PHE A 9 -0.91 1.22 -11.06
C PHE A 9 -0.84 -0.31 -11.03
N ASP A 10 -0.03 -0.96 -11.87
CA ASP A 10 0.20 -2.41 -11.80
C ASP A 10 0.96 -2.81 -10.53
N SER A 11 1.68 -1.86 -9.93
CA SER A 11 2.40 -2.11 -8.69
C SER A 11 1.42 -2.38 -7.53
N LEU A 12 0.26 -1.72 -7.44
CA LEU A 12 -0.58 -1.84 -6.24
C LEU A 12 -1.41 -3.14 -6.15
N GLN A 13 -1.23 -4.09 -7.07
CA GLN A 13 -2.01 -5.33 -7.14
C GLN A 13 -1.94 -6.15 -5.85
N LEU A 14 -0.78 -6.21 -5.17
CA LEU A 14 -0.64 -6.97 -3.92
C LEU A 14 -1.43 -6.32 -2.77
N ILE A 15 -1.40 -4.99 -2.68
CA ILE A 15 -2.19 -4.22 -1.71
C ILE A 15 -3.69 -4.43 -1.98
N GLN A 16 -4.11 -4.28 -3.24
CA GLN A 16 -5.50 -4.49 -3.64
C GLN A 16 -5.98 -5.91 -3.33
N LEU A 17 -5.17 -6.92 -3.64
CA LEU A 17 -5.49 -8.31 -3.36
C LEU A 17 -5.65 -8.54 -1.85
N THR A 18 -4.70 -8.06 -1.05
CA THR A 18 -4.72 -8.25 0.41
C THR A 18 -5.93 -7.58 1.05
N LEU A 19 -6.24 -6.33 0.66
CA LEU A 19 -7.42 -5.60 1.12
C LEU A 19 -8.73 -6.26 0.64
N SER A 20 -8.77 -6.76 -0.59
CA SER A 20 -9.93 -7.48 -1.12
C SER A 20 -10.18 -8.80 -0.38
N LEU A 21 -9.12 -9.48 0.07
CA LEU A 21 -9.22 -10.66 0.91
C LEU A 21 -9.68 -10.29 2.32
N LEU A 22 -9.15 -9.23 2.93
CA LEU A 22 -9.59 -8.73 4.24
C LEU A 22 -11.09 -8.35 4.24
N LYS A 23 -11.55 -7.76 3.13
CA LYS A 23 -12.98 -7.44 2.94
C LYS A 23 -13.86 -8.69 2.88
N LYS A 24 -13.32 -9.81 2.38
CA LYS A 24 -13.98 -11.11 2.42
C LYS A 24 -13.65 -11.79 3.75
N GLN A 25 -14.44 -11.51 4.79
CA GLN A 25 -14.22 -11.95 6.17
C GLN A 25 -13.97 -13.48 6.38
N ASP A 26 -14.25 -14.33 5.39
CA ASP A 26 -13.99 -15.78 5.41
C ASP A 26 -12.66 -16.21 4.73
N ALA A 27 -11.86 -15.27 4.21
CA ALA A 27 -10.61 -15.59 3.52
C ALA A 27 -9.46 -15.76 4.53
N VAL A 28 -8.84 -16.95 4.54
CA VAL A 28 -7.55 -17.14 5.22
C VAL A 28 -6.47 -16.46 4.39
N ILE A 29 -5.84 -15.42 4.95
CA ILE A 29 -4.75 -14.69 4.30
C ILE A 29 -3.43 -15.35 4.69
N PRO A 30 -2.64 -15.89 3.74
CA PRO A 30 -1.35 -16.52 4.04
C PRO A 30 -0.41 -15.56 4.76
N LEU A 31 0.35 -16.07 5.73
CA LEU A 31 1.26 -15.25 6.55
C LEU A 31 2.25 -14.46 5.69
N GLU A 32 2.76 -15.08 4.63
CA GLU A 32 3.70 -14.45 3.70
C GLU A 32 3.08 -13.23 2.99
N LEU A 33 1.77 -13.27 2.73
CA LEU A 33 1.05 -12.15 2.13
C LEU A 33 0.83 -11.03 3.14
N GLN A 34 0.55 -11.37 4.40
CA GLN A 34 0.44 -10.39 5.50
C GLN A 34 1.77 -9.66 5.72
N GLU A 35 2.87 -10.40 5.81
CA GLU A 35 4.22 -9.86 5.97
C GLU A 35 4.61 -8.97 4.78
N ALA A 36 4.33 -9.41 3.56
CA ALA A 36 4.59 -8.61 2.37
C ALA A 36 3.78 -7.30 2.37
N PHE A 37 2.51 -7.35 2.75
CA PHE A 37 1.64 -6.18 2.86
C PHE A 37 2.14 -5.20 3.92
N MET A 38 2.41 -5.68 5.14
CA MET A 38 2.92 -4.84 6.23
C MET A 38 4.29 -4.23 5.92
N SER A 39 5.16 -4.98 5.24
CA SER A 39 6.44 -4.49 4.74
C SER A 39 6.25 -3.31 3.77
N ILE A 40 5.31 -3.42 2.83
CA ILE A 40 5.01 -2.33 1.88
C ILE A 40 4.45 -1.10 2.61
N LEU A 41 3.51 -1.29 3.55
CA LEU A 41 2.97 -0.17 4.34
C LEU A 41 4.04 0.51 5.20
N GLY A 42 4.96 -0.25 5.79
CA GLY A 42 6.09 0.28 6.55
C GLY A 42 7.01 1.12 5.68
N GLN A 43 7.46 0.56 4.55
CA GLN A 43 8.32 1.28 3.60
C GLN A 43 7.63 2.55 3.05
N ALA A 44 6.33 2.50 2.77
CA ALA A 44 5.59 3.65 2.29
C ALA A 44 5.53 4.78 3.33
N ARG A 45 5.33 4.44 4.61
CA ARG A 45 5.39 5.40 5.73
C ARG A 45 6.78 6.00 5.89
N ASP A 46 7.82 5.17 5.86
CA ASP A 46 9.21 5.64 5.94
C ASP A 46 9.52 6.63 4.82
N LEU A 47 9.06 6.36 3.60
CA LEU A 47 9.20 7.26 2.45
C LEU A 47 8.45 8.59 2.60
N ILE A 48 7.35 8.62 3.36
CA ILE A 48 6.58 9.84 3.62
C ILE A 48 7.25 10.69 4.71
N HIS A 49 7.69 10.06 5.79
CA HIS A 49 8.29 10.76 6.92
C HIS A 49 9.74 11.19 6.67
N ASP A 50 10.57 10.31 6.12
CA ASP A 50 11.97 10.59 5.78
C ASP A 50 12.42 9.84 4.50
N PRO A 51 12.16 10.45 3.32
CA PRO A 51 12.54 9.85 2.04
C PRO A 51 14.04 9.57 1.93
N HIS A 52 14.89 10.39 2.57
CA HIS A 52 16.34 10.27 2.46
C HIS A 52 16.85 9.10 3.31
N ALA A 53 16.37 8.96 4.54
CA ALA A 53 16.73 7.81 5.38
C ALA A 53 16.20 6.50 4.80
N ALA A 54 14.98 6.49 4.26
CA ALA A 54 14.40 5.32 3.63
C ALA A 54 15.23 4.81 2.44
N MET A 55 15.75 5.71 1.60
CA MET A 55 16.58 5.33 0.44
C MET A 55 18.02 4.90 0.78
N VAL A 56 18.55 5.35 1.92
CA VAL A 56 19.90 4.98 2.37
C VAL A 56 19.90 3.68 3.17
N GLY A 57 18.81 3.40 3.91
CA GLY A 57 18.67 2.21 4.77
C GLY A 57 18.05 0.99 4.08
N ASN A 58 17.17 1.16 3.08
CA ASN A 58 16.51 0.06 2.38
C ASN A 58 17.10 -0.18 0.99
N VAL A 59 17.92 -1.23 0.86
CA VAL A 59 18.47 -1.69 -0.42
C VAL A 59 17.38 -2.32 -1.33
N ASP A 60 16.23 -2.67 -0.76
CA ASP A 60 15.11 -3.35 -1.45
C ASP A 60 13.78 -2.60 -1.27
N LEU A 61 13.76 -1.34 -1.72
CA LEU A 61 12.56 -0.53 -1.78
C LEU A 61 11.60 -1.09 -2.83
N LYS A 62 10.43 -1.54 -2.37
CA LYS A 62 9.41 -2.13 -3.24
C LYS A 62 8.75 -1.05 -4.10
N PRO A 63 8.59 -1.26 -5.43
CA PRO A 63 7.85 -0.34 -6.29
C PRO A 63 6.46 0.01 -5.77
N GLU A 64 5.79 -0.95 -5.13
CA GLU A 64 4.50 -0.81 -4.46
C GLU A 64 4.52 0.20 -3.32
N ALA A 65 5.58 0.20 -2.51
CA ALA A 65 5.75 1.14 -1.41
C ALA A 65 5.96 2.56 -1.93
N ILE A 66 6.71 2.71 -3.03
CA ILE A 66 6.91 4.01 -3.69
C ILE A 66 5.59 4.52 -4.28
N ALA A 67 4.84 3.66 -4.98
CA ALA A 67 3.55 4.01 -5.55
C ALA A 67 2.56 4.43 -4.45
N LEU A 68 2.51 3.66 -3.36
CA LEU A 68 1.66 3.95 -2.21
C LEU A 68 2.05 5.26 -1.52
N ALA A 69 3.34 5.49 -1.24
CA ALA A 69 3.83 6.74 -0.67
C ALA A 69 3.48 7.95 -1.55
N LEU A 70 3.63 7.83 -2.88
CA LEU A 70 3.24 8.88 -3.81
C LEU A 70 1.73 9.17 -3.77
N MET A 71 0.89 8.15 -3.52
CA MET A 71 -0.55 8.33 -3.33
C MET A 71 -0.87 8.98 -1.99
N MET A 72 -0.28 8.50 -0.89
CA MET A 72 -0.42 9.09 0.45
C MET A 72 -0.03 10.57 0.46
N LYS A 73 1.03 10.95 -0.27
CA LYS A 73 1.45 12.35 -0.39
C LYS A 73 0.42 13.23 -1.11
N ARG A 74 -0.40 12.65 -2.00
CA ARG A 74 -1.42 13.36 -2.77
C ARG A 74 -2.76 13.43 -2.03
N GLU A 75 -3.05 12.44 -1.20
CA GLU A 75 -4.34 12.27 -0.53
C GLU A 75 -4.12 12.10 0.98
N ALA A 76 -4.38 13.15 1.75
CA ALA A 76 -4.21 13.15 3.20
C ALA A 76 -5.07 12.09 3.90
N ASP A 77 -6.33 11.93 3.47
CA ASP A 77 -7.25 10.93 4.04
C ASP A 77 -6.74 9.49 3.89
N LEU A 78 -6.03 9.20 2.79
CA LEU A 78 -5.39 7.91 2.55
C LEU A 78 -4.17 7.73 3.46
N ALA A 79 -3.37 8.77 3.65
CA ALA A 79 -2.23 8.75 4.54
C ALA A 79 -2.67 8.46 5.98
N ASP A 80 -3.66 9.21 6.48
CA ASP A 80 -4.23 9.03 7.82
C ASP A 80 -4.77 7.61 8.03
N SER A 81 -5.50 7.09 7.04
CA SER A 81 -6.05 5.72 7.10
C SER A 81 -4.95 4.65 7.19
N ILE A 82 -3.84 4.83 6.47
CA ILE A 82 -2.71 3.89 6.46
C ILE A 82 -1.85 4.03 7.73
N GLU A 83 -1.70 5.24 8.26
CA GLU A 83 -0.97 5.49 9.51
C GLU A 83 -1.59 4.76 10.71
N LEU A 84 -2.92 4.61 10.71
CA LEU A 84 -3.65 3.86 11.74
C LEU A 84 -3.36 2.34 11.70
N ILE A 85 -2.86 1.81 10.58
CA ILE A 85 -2.55 0.38 10.44
C ILE A 85 -1.16 0.08 11.04
N THR A 86 -1.10 -0.29 12.30
CA THR A 86 0.17 -0.63 12.97
C THR A 86 0.49 -2.12 12.89
N THR A 87 -0.52 -2.98 12.96
CA THR A 87 -0.39 -4.43 12.79
C THR A 87 -1.42 -4.94 11.77
N PHE A 88 -1.23 -6.16 11.27
CA PHE A 88 -2.16 -6.77 10.33
C PHE A 88 -3.53 -7.08 10.97
N ASP A 89 -3.52 -7.50 12.25
CA ASP A 89 -4.73 -7.88 12.97
C ASP A 89 -5.59 -6.67 13.38
N ASP A 90 -5.00 -5.48 13.45
CA ASP A 90 -5.69 -4.23 13.81
C ASP A 90 -6.40 -3.57 12.62
N ILE A 91 -6.40 -4.21 11.45
CA ILE A 91 -7.01 -3.63 10.25
C ILE A 91 -8.53 -3.72 10.35
N GLU A 92 -9.15 -2.59 10.70
CA GLU A 92 -10.61 -2.49 10.76
C GLU A 92 -11.24 -2.52 9.35
N PRO A 93 -12.43 -3.13 9.18
CA PRO A 93 -13.11 -3.20 7.89
C PRO A 93 -13.34 -1.83 7.22
N GLN A 94 -13.58 -0.79 8.03
CA GLN A 94 -13.76 0.57 7.52
C GLN A 94 -12.48 1.13 6.87
N THR A 95 -11.32 0.81 7.42
CA THR A 95 -10.02 1.19 6.87
C THR A 95 -9.78 0.46 5.55
N VAL A 96 -10.16 -0.81 5.47
CA VAL A 96 -10.09 -1.60 4.23
C VAL A 96 -10.94 -0.97 3.13
N ASP A 97 -12.19 -0.63 3.43
CA ASP A 97 -13.10 -0.06 2.44
C ASP A 97 -12.63 1.32 1.96
N SER A 98 -12.16 2.18 2.86
CA SER A 98 -11.62 3.48 2.50
C SER A 98 -10.39 3.33 1.59
N VAL A 99 -9.37 2.60 2.03
CA VAL A 99 -8.12 2.44 1.28
C VAL A 99 -8.36 1.78 -0.08
N LEU A 100 -9.18 0.72 -0.13
CA LEU A 100 -9.49 0.02 -1.37
C LEU A 100 -10.24 0.92 -2.36
N SER A 101 -11.24 1.67 -1.89
CA SER A 101 -11.99 2.62 -2.75
C SER A 101 -11.09 3.70 -3.34
N TYR A 102 -10.15 4.24 -2.56
CA TYR A 102 -9.18 5.22 -3.06
C TYR A 102 -8.28 4.63 -4.15
N ILE A 103 -7.78 3.41 -3.95
CA ILE A 103 -6.92 2.74 -4.93
C ILE A 103 -7.72 2.43 -6.20
N GLU A 104 -8.91 1.84 -6.09
CA GLU A 104 -9.76 1.50 -7.24
C GLU A 104 -10.17 2.73 -8.05
N SER A 105 -10.54 3.84 -7.38
CA SER A 105 -10.91 5.09 -8.07
C SER A 105 -9.78 5.66 -8.94
N ARG A 106 -8.52 5.44 -8.54
CA ARG A 106 -7.33 5.94 -9.23
C ARG A 106 -6.80 4.99 -10.30
N VAL A 107 -7.11 3.70 -10.20
CA VAL A 107 -6.77 2.68 -11.22
C VAL A 107 -7.80 2.66 -12.35
N ALA A 108 -9.06 2.99 -12.07
CA ALA A 108 -10.14 3.02 -13.07
C ALA A 108 -10.25 4.33 -13.87
N SER A 109 -9.44 5.35 -13.53
CA SER A 109 -9.42 6.68 -14.17
C SER A 109 -8.29 6.83 -15.18
#